data_AF-A0A955EUC8-F1
#
_entry.id   AF-A0A955EUC8-F1
#
_cell.length_a   1.000
_cell.length_b   1.000
_cell.length_c   1.000
_cell.angle_alpha   90.00
_cell.angle_beta   90.00
_cell.angle_gamma   90.00
#
_symmetry.space_group_name_H-M   'P 1'
#
loop_
_entity.id
_entity.type
_entity.pdbx_description
1 polymer ?
#
loop_
_entity_poly.entity_id
_entity_poly.type
_entity_poly.pdbx_seq_one_letter_code
_entity_poly.pdbx_strand_id
1 'polypeptide(L)'
;MRSRSRGSWRAAALGLAVALFPLRLASGDDAAPAAPVAPPRPAAPQAAPTTDPLLIGVFPLAGTPVIDADTIRLADGRSVRVRGIDAEETFKRARHREAAARDFAAYAREMRGDSPRPVKFGTPMGEAASDELRRLLAGVTSVRLERDAVGDRDEDAFGRLLAHIVVERPEGNLLVAEALVRGGWAPYFVKYGRSLRFDARFVAAQDAARVAGVGIWGREGPAHYFDYPERMAWWEERARQMDRWRAVANRPGHVTLGTTDADDRLTALVGHTATVFGSLERILPDEDSPRQIVFLAHRRGRGFPMVVFDPEVWSAIDLAALTSRFVTVRGTVTLYRDRPQIVVTDPAQVAFP
;
A
#
# COMPACT_ATOMS: atom_id res chain seq x y z
N MET A 1 -41.84 30.57 -29.76
CA MET A 1 -41.17 31.10 -28.55
C MET A 1 -41.01 29.95 -27.55
N ARG A 2 -39.77 29.73 -27.08
CA ARG A 2 -39.33 28.85 -25.98
C ARG A 2 -39.38 27.32 -26.20
N SER A 3 -38.30 26.82 -26.80
CA SER A 3 -37.75 25.46 -26.64
C SER A 3 -37.01 25.38 -25.29
N ARG A 4 -37.22 24.31 -24.52
CA ARG A 4 -36.50 23.97 -23.29
C ARG A 4 -35.32 23.06 -23.64
N SER A 5 -34.10 23.53 -23.41
CA SER A 5 -32.87 22.75 -23.54
C SER A 5 -32.73 21.78 -22.36
N ARG A 6 -32.43 20.51 -22.66
CA ARG A 6 -31.91 19.53 -21.71
C ARG A 6 -30.39 19.64 -21.75
N GLY A 7 -29.77 19.98 -20.62
CA GLY A 7 -28.32 20.03 -20.47
C GLY A 7 -27.74 18.61 -20.39
N SER A 8 -26.82 18.28 -21.30
CA SER A 8 -26.03 17.07 -21.25
C SER A 8 -24.83 17.26 -20.33
N TRP A 9 -24.72 16.41 -19.30
CA TRP A 9 -23.51 16.30 -18.49
C TRP A 9 -22.60 15.27 -19.17
N ARG A 10 -21.49 15.71 -19.75
CA ARG A 10 -20.43 14.84 -20.25
C ARG A 10 -19.56 14.41 -19.07
N ALA A 11 -19.68 13.16 -18.65
CA ALA A 11 -18.72 12.53 -17.75
C ALA A 11 -17.41 12.27 -18.51
N ALA A 12 -16.29 12.76 -17.95
CA ALA A 12 -14.96 12.50 -18.45
C ALA A 12 -14.56 11.04 -18.16
N ALA A 13 -14.38 10.24 -19.20
CA ALA A 13 -13.88 8.88 -19.12
C ALA A 13 -12.36 8.90 -18.86
N LEU A 14 -11.93 8.40 -17.70
CA LEU A 14 -10.53 8.10 -17.42
C LEU A 14 -10.22 6.72 -18.02
N GLY A 15 -9.58 6.70 -19.19
CA GLY A 15 -9.20 5.47 -19.88
C GLY A 15 -8.05 4.76 -19.18
N LEU A 16 -8.32 3.57 -18.61
CA LEU A 16 -7.31 2.61 -18.21
C LEU A 16 -7.17 1.57 -19.33
N ALA A 17 -6.05 1.57 -20.04
CA ALA A 17 -5.76 0.61 -21.10
C ALA A 17 -5.54 -0.78 -20.50
N VAL A 18 -6.48 -1.69 -20.75
CA VAL A 18 -6.33 -3.14 -20.53
C VAL A 18 -5.82 -3.75 -21.83
N ALA A 19 -4.63 -4.35 -21.79
CA ALA A 19 -4.13 -5.16 -22.91
C ALA A 19 -4.95 -6.46 -22.99
N LEU A 20 -5.78 -6.56 -24.02
CA LEU A 20 -6.50 -7.77 -24.41
C LEU A 20 -5.54 -8.71 -25.17
N PHE A 21 -5.25 -9.88 -24.60
CA PHE A 21 -4.69 -10.99 -25.36
C PHE A 21 -5.84 -11.84 -25.96
N PRO A 22 -5.82 -12.19 -27.25
CA PRO A 22 -6.86 -13.01 -27.84
C PRO A 22 -6.73 -14.46 -27.36
N LEU A 23 -7.80 -14.97 -26.76
CA LEU A 23 -7.97 -16.38 -26.42
C LEU A 23 -8.21 -17.16 -27.73
N ARG A 24 -7.20 -17.91 -28.19
CA ARG A 24 -7.38 -18.89 -29.28
C ARG A 24 -8.02 -20.15 -28.71
N LEU A 25 -9.24 -20.45 -29.16
CA LEU A 25 -9.86 -21.76 -29.00
C LEU A 25 -9.13 -22.76 -29.91
N ALA A 26 -8.50 -23.77 -29.30
CA ALA A 26 -7.97 -24.93 -30.00
C ALA A 26 -8.85 -26.13 -29.66
N SER A 27 -9.43 -26.73 -30.70
CA SER A 27 -10.22 -27.95 -30.69
C SER A 27 -9.33 -29.19 -30.84
N GLY A 28 -9.67 -30.26 -30.10
CA GLY A 28 -9.53 -31.66 -30.52
C GLY A 28 -8.16 -32.33 -30.33
N ASP A 29 -8.13 -33.24 -29.34
CA ASP A 29 -7.44 -34.53 -29.27
C ASP A 29 -6.04 -34.69 -29.88
N ASP A 30 -5.02 -34.76 -29.00
CA ASP A 30 -3.92 -35.73 -29.12
C ASP A 30 -3.26 -35.94 -27.75
N ALA A 31 -3.31 -37.18 -27.25
CA ALA A 31 -2.73 -37.57 -25.97
C ALA A 31 -1.21 -37.78 -26.11
N ALA A 32 -0.43 -36.84 -25.59
CA ALA A 32 1.03 -36.94 -25.47
C ALA A 32 1.44 -37.59 -24.12
N PRO A 33 2.53 -38.39 -24.06
CA PRO A 33 2.89 -39.15 -22.88
C PRO A 33 3.47 -38.28 -21.76
N ALA A 34 3.23 -38.71 -20.52
CA ALA A 34 3.61 -38.00 -19.29
C ALA A 34 5.12 -37.81 -19.15
N ALA A 35 5.53 -36.57 -18.87
CA ALA A 35 6.91 -36.22 -18.54
C ALA A 35 7.33 -36.78 -17.15
N PRO A 36 8.59 -37.16 -16.95
CA PRO A 36 9.06 -37.76 -15.70
C PRO A 36 9.03 -36.74 -14.55
N VAL A 37 8.53 -37.19 -13.39
CA VAL A 37 8.42 -36.42 -12.16
C VAL A 37 9.81 -36.08 -11.61
N ALA A 38 10.09 -34.79 -11.42
CA ALA A 38 11.32 -34.31 -10.79
C ALA A 38 11.38 -34.72 -9.30
N PRO A 39 12.57 -35.02 -8.75
CA PRO A 39 12.71 -35.41 -7.35
C PRO A 39 12.34 -34.26 -6.40
N PRO A 40 11.86 -34.58 -5.18
CA PRO A 40 11.45 -33.56 -4.21
C PRO A 40 12.63 -32.68 -3.80
N ARG A 41 12.41 -31.36 -3.85
CA ARG A 41 13.35 -30.33 -3.41
C ARG A 41 13.66 -30.52 -1.91
N PRO A 42 14.92 -30.45 -1.45
CA PRO A 42 15.23 -30.54 -0.03
C PRO A 42 14.53 -29.42 0.74
N ALA A 43 13.93 -29.79 1.87
CA ALA A 43 13.23 -28.86 2.75
C ALA A 43 14.19 -27.75 3.19
N ALA A 44 13.75 -26.49 3.04
CA ALA A 44 14.47 -25.35 3.58
C ALA A 44 14.61 -25.53 5.11
N PRO A 45 15.75 -25.12 5.72
CA PRO A 45 15.92 -25.21 7.16
C PRO A 45 14.79 -24.43 7.85
N GLN A 46 13.98 -25.14 8.63
CA GLN A 46 12.98 -24.52 9.50
C GLN A 46 13.73 -23.73 10.57
N ALA A 47 13.56 -22.40 10.55
CA ALA A 47 14.00 -21.53 11.61
C ALA A 47 13.34 -21.98 12.93
N ALA A 48 14.13 -22.07 14.01
CA ALA A 48 13.62 -22.37 15.34
C ALA A 48 12.49 -21.40 15.74
N PRO A 49 11.46 -21.86 16.50
CA PRO A 49 10.37 -21.01 16.92
C PRO A 49 10.92 -19.88 17.79
N THR A 50 10.83 -18.66 17.26
CA THR A 50 11.27 -17.46 17.95
C THR A 50 10.16 -17.03 18.90
N THR A 51 10.50 -16.82 20.17
CA THR A 51 9.54 -16.45 21.24
C THR A 51 9.08 -14.99 21.14
N ASP A 52 9.68 -14.20 20.26
CA ASP A 52 9.27 -12.82 20.00
C ASP A 52 8.19 -12.79 18.90
N PRO A 53 6.93 -12.47 19.21
CA PRO A 53 5.85 -12.45 18.22
C PRO A 53 6.00 -11.33 17.16
N LEU A 54 6.93 -10.39 17.37
CA LEU A 54 7.26 -9.35 16.41
C LEU A 54 8.40 -9.77 15.48
N LEU A 55 9.19 -10.78 15.83
CA LEU A 55 10.27 -11.26 14.98
C LEU A 55 9.70 -12.12 13.84
N ILE A 56 9.93 -11.69 12.61
CA ILE A 56 9.60 -12.49 11.43
C ILE A 56 10.70 -13.54 11.19
N GLY A 57 11.95 -13.14 11.44
CA GLY A 57 13.12 -14.00 11.31
C GLY A 57 14.35 -13.25 10.82
N VAL A 58 15.45 -14.00 10.66
CA VAL A 58 16.68 -13.53 10.03
C VAL A 58 16.79 -14.19 8.67
N PHE A 59 16.95 -13.39 7.62
CA PHE A 59 16.90 -13.85 6.24
C PHE A 59 18.14 -13.42 5.45
N PRO A 60 18.73 -14.32 4.64
CA PRO A 60 19.80 -13.95 3.73
C PRO A 60 19.31 -12.99 2.64
N LEU A 61 20.15 -12.02 2.29
CA LEU A 61 19.92 -11.09 1.20
C LEU A 61 20.19 -11.76 -0.15
N ALA A 62 19.46 -11.36 -1.21
CA ALA A 62 19.80 -11.76 -2.57
C ALA A 62 21.15 -11.18 -3.01
N GLY A 63 21.75 -11.71 -4.08
CA GLY A 63 23.02 -11.20 -4.62
C GLY A 63 22.97 -9.72 -5.01
N THR A 64 21.84 -9.26 -5.54
CA THR A 64 21.52 -7.83 -5.75
C THR A 64 20.27 -7.50 -4.95
N PRO A 65 20.39 -7.14 -3.66
CA PRO A 65 19.25 -7.08 -2.77
C PRO A 65 18.42 -5.81 -2.94
N VAL A 66 19.01 -4.69 -3.35
CA VAL A 66 18.28 -3.41 -3.46
C VAL A 66 17.52 -3.33 -4.78
N ILE A 67 16.19 -3.31 -4.69
CA ILE A 67 15.29 -3.11 -5.84
C ILE A 67 15.03 -1.62 -6.02
N ASP A 68 14.68 -0.95 -4.91
CA ASP A 68 14.46 0.48 -4.80
C ASP A 68 14.78 0.91 -3.35
N ALA A 69 14.82 2.21 -3.07
CA ALA A 69 15.21 2.77 -1.78
C ALA A 69 14.30 2.34 -0.60
N ASP A 70 13.10 1.84 -0.89
CA ASP A 70 12.17 1.33 0.11
C ASP A 70 11.91 -0.18 -0.01
N THR A 71 12.59 -0.89 -0.91
CA THR A 71 12.30 -2.29 -1.22
C THR A 71 13.57 -3.12 -1.44
N ILE A 72 13.72 -4.20 -0.68
CA ILE A 72 14.80 -5.18 -0.85
C ILE A 72 14.28 -6.56 -1.33
N ARG A 73 15.22 -7.40 -1.79
CA ARG A 73 15.03 -8.79 -2.20
C ARG A 73 15.82 -9.72 -1.29
N LEU A 74 15.14 -10.76 -0.78
CA LEU A 74 15.75 -11.85 -0.03
C LEU A 74 16.27 -12.94 -0.98
N ALA A 75 17.20 -13.79 -0.51
CA ALA A 75 17.79 -14.85 -1.33
C ALA A 75 16.77 -15.90 -1.80
N ASP A 76 15.66 -16.04 -1.09
CA ASP A 76 14.55 -16.93 -1.45
C ASP A 76 13.59 -16.32 -2.51
N GLY A 77 13.88 -15.11 -3.00
CA GLY A 77 13.11 -14.42 -4.03
C GLY A 77 12.01 -13.50 -3.52
N ARG A 78 11.66 -13.55 -2.22
CA ARG A 78 10.66 -12.65 -1.64
C ARG A 78 11.16 -11.21 -1.65
N SER A 79 10.23 -10.28 -1.84
CA SER A 79 10.48 -8.84 -1.72
C SER A 79 10.00 -8.34 -0.35
N VAL A 80 10.75 -7.44 0.25
CA VAL A 80 10.41 -6.80 1.54
C VAL A 80 10.27 -5.30 1.31
N ARG A 81 9.10 -4.74 1.65
CA ARG A 81 8.84 -3.30 1.69
C ARG A 81 9.19 -2.77 3.07
N VAL A 82 10.19 -1.89 3.12
CA VAL A 82 10.66 -1.24 4.35
C VAL A 82 9.51 -0.42 4.94
N ARG A 83 9.12 -0.71 6.18
CA ARG A 83 8.04 0.02 6.86
C ARG A 83 8.47 1.42 7.28
N GLY A 84 7.51 2.35 7.28
CA GLY A 84 7.71 3.72 7.76
C GLY A 84 8.33 4.70 6.77
N ILE A 85 8.67 4.31 5.54
CA ILE A 85 9.24 5.23 4.55
C ILE A 85 8.49 5.19 3.22
N ASP A 86 8.56 6.27 2.44
CA ASP A 86 8.10 6.32 1.04
C ASP A 86 9.12 7.08 0.22
N ALA A 87 10.19 6.39 -0.15
CA ALA A 87 11.25 6.96 -0.97
C ALA A 87 10.74 7.25 -2.39
N GLU A 88 11.41 8.17 -3.07
CA GLU A 88 11.09 8.45 -4.47
C GLU A 88 11.51 7.30 -5.37
N GLU A 89 10.81 7.14 -6.49
CA GLU A 89 11.04 6.02 -7.41
C GLU A 89 12.34 6.22 -8.21
N THR A 90 13.01 5.13 -8.61
CA THR A 90 14.08 5.21 -9.62
C THR A 90 13.54 5.34 -11.05
N PHE A 91 14.39 5.80 -11.99
CA PHE A 91 14.01 5.89 -13.39
C PHE A 91 13.89 4.50 -14.03
N LYS A 92 12.68 4.12 -14.44
CA LYS A 92 12.44 2.84 -15.14
C LYS A 92 12.64 2.92 -16.66
N ARG A 93 12.80 4.12 -17.24
CA ARG A 93 13.01 4.34 -18.70
C ARG A 93 14.04 5.45 -18.96
N ALA A 94 14.94 5.23 -19.91
CA ALA A 94 16.02 6.17 -20.26
C ALA A 94 15.51 7.58 -20.61
N ARG A 95 14.45 7.69 -21.41
CA ARG A 95 13.85 8.98 -21.78
C ARG A 95 13.44 9.86 -20.59
N HIS A 96 13.01 9.26 -19.47
CA HIS A 96 12.62 10.02 -18.27
C HIS A 96 13.85 10.55 -17.54
N ARG A 97 14.92 9.74 -17.50
CA ARG A 97 16.21 10.16 -16.95
C ARG A 97 16.81 11.30 -17.77
N GLU A 98 16.76 11.20 -19.09
CA GLU A 98 17.23 12.25 -20.00
C GLU A 98 16.41 13.53 -19.89
N ALA A 99 15.07 13.43 -19.82
CA ALA A 99 14.19 14.58 -19.63
C ALA A 99 14.47 15.29 -18.29
N ALA A 100 14.57 14.52 -17.20
CA ALA A 100 14.91 15.02 -15.87
C ALA A 100 16.28 15.71 -15.82
N ALA A 101 17.28 15.17 -16.53
CA ALA A 101 18.62 15.75 -16.59
C ALA A 101 18.67 17.08 -17.37
N ARG A 102 17.79 17.27 -18.37
CA ARG A 102 17.70 18.54 -19.11
C ARG A 102 17.01 19.64 -18.31
N ASP A 103 15.84 19.34 -17.76
CA ASP A 103 15.06 20.27 -16.95
C ASP A 103 14.13 19.47 -16.03
N PHE A 104 14.56 19.28 -14.79
CA PHE A 104 13.78 18.53 -13.80
C PHE A 104 12.44 19.19 -13.48
N ALA A 105 12.35 20.52 -13.46
CA ALA A 105 11.12 21.21 -13.12
C ALA A 105 10.07 21.05 -14.23
N ALA A 106 10.47 21.17 -15.49
CA ALA A 106 9.59 20.88 -16.63
C ALA A 106 9.16 19.40 -16.65
N TYR A 107 10.11 18.48 -16.44
CA TYR A 107 9.83 17.05 -16.34
C TYR A 107 8.83 16.73 -15.21
N ALA A 108 9.02 17.29 -14.02
CA ALA A 108 8.14 17.05 -12.88
C ALA A 108 6.72 17.59 -13.13
N ARG A 109 6.58 18.73 -13.81
CA ARG A 109 5.27 19.26 -14.25
C ARG A 109 4.61 18.34 -15.28
N GLU A 110 5.37 17.84 -16.25
CA GLU A 110 4.87 16.88 -17.25
C GLU A 110 4.37 15.59 -16.57
N MET A 111 5.14 15.06 -15.61
CA MET A 111 4.75 13.87 -14.87
C MET A 111 3.48 14.09 -14.03
N ARG A 112 3.32 15.26 -13.40
CA ARG A 112 2.08 15.64 -12.68
C ARG A 112 0.90 15.73 -13.64
N GLY A 113 1.09 16.36 -14.81
CA GLY A 113 0.01 16.66 -15.74
C GLY A 113 -1.15 17.36 -15.03
N ASP A 114 -2.38 16.95 -15.35
CA ASP A 114 -3.61 17.47 -14.73
C ASP A 114 -4.01 16.71 -13.46
N SER A 115 -3.12 15.88 -12.90
CA SER A 115 -3.43 15.12 -11.69
C SER A 115 -3.70 16.07 -10.52
N PRO A 116 -4.90 16.00 -9.91
CA PRO A 116 -5.23 16.82 -8.75
C PRO A 116 -4.49 16.37 -7.49
N ARG A 117 -3.74 15.26 -7.55
CA ARG A 117 -3.00 14.68 -6.41
C ARG A 117 -1.53 14.45 -6.77
N PRO A 118 -0.64 14.38 -5.76
CA PRO A 118 0.75 14.03 -5.97
C PRO A 118 0.90 12.68 -6.68
N VAL A 119 1.71 12.65 -7.73
CA VAL A 119 1.98 11.45 -8.53
C VAL A 119 3.36 10.90 -8.20
N LYS A 120 3.56 9.60 -8.39
CA LYS A 120 4.89 8.99 -8.26
C LYS A 120 5.56 8.89 -9.63
N PHE A 121 6.81 9.30 -9.71
CA PHE A 121 7.64 9.23 -10.90
C PHE A 121 9.12 9.11 -10.53
N GLY A 122 9.94 8.67 -11.49
CA GLY A 122 11.37 8.49 -11.27
C GLY A 122 12.09 9.81 -11.05
N THR A 123 13.02 9.88 -10.10
CA THR A 123 13.78 11.11 -9.81
C THR A 123 15.26 10.84 -9.56
N PRO A 124 16.14 11.87 -9.68
CA PRO A 124 17.52 11.76 -9.22
C PRO A 124 17.62 11.39 -7.73
N MET A 125 16.72 11.90 -6.89
CA MET A 125 16.65 11.53 -5.47
C MET A 125 16.32 10.05 -5.26
N GLY A 126 15.41 9.46 -6.05
CA GLY A 126 15.10 8.04 -5.94
C GLY A 126 16.30 7.14 -6.28
N GLU A 127 17.10 7.51 -7.29
CA GLU A 127 18.36 6.83 -7.60
C GLU A 127 19.37 6.98 -6.45
N ALA A 128 19.55 8.21 -5.93
CA ALA A 128 20.48 8.48 -4.83
C ALA A 128 20.09 7.78 -3.52
N ALA A 129 18.80 7.74 -3.19
CA ALA A 129 18.30 6.99 -2.03
C ALA A 129 18.49 5.48 -2.19
N SER A 130 18.39 4.96 -3.43
CA SER A 130 18.68 3.57 -3.72
C SER A 130 20.17 3.25 -3.55
N ASP A 131 21.05 4.16 -3.97
CA ASP A 131 22.50 4.05 -3.75
C ASP A 131 22.84 4.09 -2.27
N GLU A 132 22.18 4.96 -1.50
CA GLU A 132 22.36 4.98 -0.05
C GLU A 132 21.93 3.66 0.60
N LEU A 133 20.78 3.09 0.20
CA LEU A 133 20.37 1.79 0.71
C LEU A 133 21.40 0.69 0.34
N ARG A 134 21.99 0.74 -0.86
CA ARG A 134 23.09 -0.17 -1.23
C ARG A 134 24.29 0.02 -0.33
N ARG A 135 24.65 1.26 0.01
CA ARG A 135 25.75 1.57 0.94
C ARG A 135 25.45 1.07 2.34
N LEU A 136 24.24 1.28 2.85
CA LEU A 136 23.80 0.79 4.17
C LEU A 136 23.79 -0.74 4.26
N LEU A 137 23.61 -1.44 3.13
CA LEU A 137 23.64 -2.90 3.06
C LEU A 137 24.99 -3.47 2.57
N ALA A 138 26.00 -2.63 2.35
CA ALA A 138 27.32 -3.09 1.94
C ALA A 138 27.90 -4.05 3.01
N GLY A 139 28.40 -5.21 2.54
CA GLY A 139 28.93 -6.27 3.40
C GLY A 139 27.89 -7.01 4.25
N VAL A 140 26.60 -6.67 4.14
CA VAL A 140 25.52 -7.37 4.87
C VAL A 140 25.13 -8.63 4.10
N THR A 141 25.19 -9.78 4.77
CA THR A 141 24.78 -11.07 4.19
C THR A 141 23.34 -11.46 4.56
N SER A 142 22.86 -10.98 5.71
CA SER A 142 21.52 -11.26 6.20
C SER A 142 20.95 -10.07 6.97
N VAL A 143 19.61 -9.99 7.01
CA VAL A 143 18.87 -8.96 7.72
C VAL A 143 17.86 -9.58 8.65
N ARG A 144 17.63 -8.93 9.80
CA ARG A 144 16.58 -9.29 10.73
C ARG A 144 15.33 -8.50 10.39
N LEU A 145 14.22 -9.20 10.20
CA LEU A 145 12.94 -8.62 9.81
C LEU A 145 11.98 -8.66 10.99
N GLU A 146 11.38 -7.51 11.30
CA GLU A 146 10.43 -7.39 12.40
C GLU A 146 9.10 -6.76 11.95
N ARG A 147 8.02 -7.18 12.59
CA ARG A 147 6.69 -6.58 12.45
C ARG A 147 6.61 -5.27 13.19
N ASP A 148 5.69 -4.41 12.77
CA ASP A 148 5.35 -3.23 13.56
C ASP A 148 4.46 -3.57 14.76
N ALA A 149 3.55 -4.54 14.60
CA ALA A 149 2.65 -5.00 15.65
C ALA A 149 2.19 -6.43 15.39
N VAL A 150 1.78 -7.12 16.45
CA VAL A 150 1.16 -8.45 16.36
C VAL A 150 -0.22 -8.34 15.71
N GLY A 151 -0.52 -9.22 14.76
CA GLY A 151 -1.81 -9.27 14.07
C GLY A 151 -2.00 -8.22 12.97
N ASP A 152 -1.03 -7.35 12.74
CA ASP A 152 -1.06 -6.39 11.64
C ASP A 152 -0.82 -7.09 10.28
N ARG A 153 -1.02 -6.35 9.19
CA ARG A 153 -0.83 -6.84 7.84
C ARG A 153 0.63 -7.22 7.57
N ASP A 154 0.83 -8.47 7.20
CA ASP A 154 2.14 -9.02 6.84
C ASP A 154 2.60 -8.68 5.42
N GLU A 155 1.67 -8.49 4.49
CA GLU A 155 2.00 -8.24 3.07
C GLU A 155 1.21 -7.07 2.50
N ASP A 156 1.83 -6.30 1.61
CA ASP A 156 1.10 -5.29 0.86
C ASP A 156 0.26 -5.87 -0.29
N ALA A 157 -0.45 -4.99 -1.00
CA ALA A 157 -1.28 -5.39 -2.14
C ALA A 157 -0.48 -6.01 -3.31
N PHE A 158 0.83 -5.84 -3.34
CA PHE A 158 1.72 -6.42 -4.35
C PHE A 158 2.32 -7.76 -3.90
N GLY A 159 2.08 -8.18 -2.66
CA GLY A 159 2.65 -9.38 -2.06
C GLY A 159 4.09 -9.19 -1.56
N ARG A 160 4.50 -7.95 -1.28
CA ARG A 160 5.77 -7.68 -0.59
C ARG A 160 5.55 -7.82 0.91
N LEU A 161 6.48 -8.49 1.60
CA LEU A 161 6.49 -8.56 3.06
C LEU A 161 6.68 -7.15 3.64
N LEU A 162 5.83 -6.75 4.58
CA LEU A 162 5.91 -5.48 5.29
C LEU A 162 6.72 -5.67 6.57
N ALA A 163 7.92 -5.10 6.63
CA ALA A 163 8.79 -5.27 7.79
C ALA A 163 9.65 -4.04 8.08
N HIS A 164 10.01 -3.89 9.34
CA HIS A 164 11.18 -3.13 9.76
C HIS A 164 12.42 -3.98 9.48
N ILE A 165 13.41 -3.37 8.85
CA ILE A 165 14.66 -4.05 8.49
C ILE A 165 15.74 -3.61 9.45
N VAL A 166 16.26 -4.56 10.22
CA VAL A 166 17.33 -4.35 11.18
C VAL A 166 18.58 -5.05 10.69
N VAL A 167 19.67 -4.29 10.61
CA VAL A 167 21.01 -4.79 10.29
C VAL A 167 21.80 -4.82 11.58
N GLU A 168 22.29 -5.99 11.95
CA GLU A 168 23.15 -6.14 13.13
C GLU A 168 24.58 -5.69 12.76
N ARG A 169 25.14 -4.79 13.56
CA ARG A 169 26.51 -4.28 13.40
C ARG A 169 27.26 -4.37 14.73
N PRO A 170 28.60 -4.45 14.72
CA PRO A 170 29.40 -4.42 15.95
C PRO A 170 29.13 -3.22 16.85
N GLU A 171 28.89 -2.05 16.25
CA GLU A 171 28.56 -0.79 16.93
C GLU A 171 27.11 -0.67 17.41
N GLY A 172 26.25 -1.62 17.05
CA GLY A 172 24.84 -1.65 17.40
C GLY A 172 23.90 -1.86 16.21
N ASN A 173 22.64 -2.15 16.50
CA ASN A 173 21.65 -2.44 15.47
C ASN A 173 21.25 -1.19 14.68
N LEU A 174 21.38 -1.25 13.36
CA LEU A 174 20.92 -0.22 12.43
C LEU A 174 19.50 -0.53 11.95
N LEU A 175 18.57 0.38 12.25
CA LEU A 175 17.21 0.35 11.70
C LEU A 175 17.22 1.10 10.35
N VAL A 176 17.07 0.37 9.25
CA VAL A 176 17.23 0.91 7.88
C VAL A 176 16.32 2.11 7.62
N ALA A 177 15.04 2.00 8.01
CA ALA A 177 14.07 3.09 7.86
C ALA A 177 14.52 4.37 8.59
N GLU A 178 15.04 4.24 9.82
CA GLU A 178 15.49 5.40 10.58
C GLU A 178 16.72 6.05 9.93
N ALA A 179 17.68 5.23 9.47
CA ALA A 179 18.88 5.74 8.81
C ALA A 179 18.54 6.53 7.54
N LEU A 180 17.62 6.01 6.71
CA LEU A 180 17.17 6.68 5.49
C LEU A 180 16.40 7.97 5.80
N VAL A 181 15.52 7.97 6.80
CA VAL A 181 14.79 9.17 7.22
C VAL A 181 15.74 10.23 7.77
N ARG A 182 16.69 9.84 8.63
CA ARG A 182 17.67 10.73 9.26
C ARG A 182 18.60 11.38 8.24
N GLY A 183 18.95 10.66 7.17
CA GLY A 183 19.76 11.19 6.07
C GLY A 183 18.97 12.03 5.06
N GLY A 184 17.65 12.15 5.20
CA GLY A 184 16.80 12.85 4.23
C GLY A 184 16.61 12.10 2.91
N TRP A 185 16.88 10.80 2.86
CA TRP A 185 16.74 9.97 1.66
C TRP A 185 15.30 9.49 1.43
N ALA A 186 14.47 9.52 2.47
CA ALA A 186 13.05 9.27 2.39
C ALA A 186 12.32 10.04 3.51
N PRO A 187 11.07 10.47 3.31
CA PRO A 187 10.24 11.01 4.38
C PRO A 187 9.74 9.90 5.31
N TYR A 188 9.37 10.28 6.54
CA TYR A 188 8.59 9.40 7.40
C TYR A 188 7.16 9.27 6.86
N PHE A 189 6.77 8.05 6.50
CA PHE A 189 5.54 7.75 5.79
C PHE A 189 4.45 7.17 6.70
N VAL A 190 3.50 8.02 7.08
CA VAL A 190 2.42 7.70 8.05
C VAL A 190 1.06 7.43 7.39
N LYS A 191 0.97 7.40 6.06
CA LYS A 191 -0.30 7.29 5.30
C LYS A 191 -1.19 6.12 5.71
N TYR A 192 -0.58 5.01 6.14
CA TYR A 192 -1.27 3.79 6.59
C TYR A 192 -1.19 3.58 8.11
N GLY A 193 -0.99 4.66 8.86
CA GLY A 193 -0.83 4.66 10.31
C GLY A 193 0.62 4.90 10.73
N ARG A 194 0.77 5.48 11.93
CA ARG A 194 2.06 5.60 12.62
C ARG A 194 2.58 4.24 13.06
N SER A 195 3.90 4.13 13.11
CA SER A 195 4.58 2.95 13.62
C SER A 195 4.33 2.83 15.12
N LEU A 196 3.78 1.71 15.58
CA LEU A 196 3.53 1.53 17.01
C LEU A 196 4.82 1.35 17.83
N ARG A 197 5.94 1.02 17.16
CA ARG A 197 7.23 0.74 17.81
C ARG A 197 8.26 1.86 17.65
N PHE A 198 8.23 2.57 16.53
CA PHE A 198 9.33 3.46 16.13
C PHE A 198 8.88 4.87 15.73
N ASP A 199 7.62 5.26 15.95
CA ASP A 199 7.10 6.60 15.61
C ASP A 199 7.99 7.72 16.16
N ALA A 200 8.26 7.73 17.47
CA ALA A 200 9.12 8.75 18.09
C ALA A 200 10.54 8.80 17.48
N ARG A 201 11.12 7.65 17.12
CA ARG A 201 12.44 7.58 16.47
C ARG A 201 12.40 8.15 15.06
N PHE A 202 11.37 7.82 14.28
CA PHE A 202 11.21 8.34 12.92
C PHE A 202 10.88 9.83 12.89
N VAL A 203 10.06 10.32 13.82
CA VAL A 203 9.81 11.76 14.00
C VAL A 203 11.11 12.49 14.32
N ALA A 204 11.86 12.02 15.33
CA ALA A 204 13.14 12.64 15.71
C ALA A 204 14.18 12.58 14.58
N ALA A 205 14.22 11.48 13.81
CA ALA A 205 15.08 11.35 12.64
C ALA A 205 14.72 12.36 11.55
N GLN A 206 13.43 12.52 11.25
CA GLN A 206 12.95 13.45 10.23
C GLN A 206 13.19 14.90 10.64
N ASP A 207 12.94 15.25 11.91
CA ASP A 207 13.19 16.60 12.41
C ASP A 207 14.67 16.94 12.39
N ALA A 208 15.55 15.98 12.74
CA ALA A 208 17.00 16.16 12.59
C ALA A 208 17.39 16.40 11.12
N ALA A 209 16.82 15.64 10.18
CA ALA A 209 17.09 15.81 8.75
C ALA A 209 16.63 17.18 8.22
N ARG A 210 15.48 17.67 8.70
CA ARG A 210 14.95 19.00 8.37
C ARG A 210 15.82 20.12 8.92
N VAL A 211 16.24 20.02 10.19
CA VAL A 211 17.12 21.01 10.83
C VAL A 211 18.48 21.06 10.12
N ALA A 212 19.02 19.89 9.74
CA ALA A 212 20.27 19.79 9.00
C ALA A 212 20.15 20.21 7.52
N GLY A 213 18.93 20.31 6.98
CA GLY A 213 18.70 20.65 5.58
C GLY A 213 19.32 19.64 4.61
N VAL A 214 19.19 18.35 4.90
CA VAL A 214 19.78 17.26 4.08
C VAL A 214 18.76 16.54 3.23
N GLY A 215 19.22 15.97 2.12
CA GLY A 215 18.39 15.16 1.21
C GLY A 215 17.18 15.94 0.70
N ILE A 216 15.98 15.38 0.83
CA ILE A 216 14.70 16.00 0.41
C ILE A 216 14.33 17.27 1.20
N TRP A 217 15.08 17.60 2.26
CA TRP A 217 14.88 18.81 3.07
C TRP A 217 15.91 19.90 2.75
N GLY A 218 16.89 19.61 1.91
CA GLY A 218 17.96 20.52 1.53
C GLY A 218 17.65 21.34 0.28
N ARG A 219 18.36 22.47 0.15
CA ARG A 219 18.39 23.24 -1.11
C ARG A 219 19.40 22.67 -2.11
N GLU A 220 20.39 21.94 -1.60
CA GLU A 220 21.44 21.30 -2.36
C GLU A 220 21.19 19.78 -2.40
N GLY A 221 21.71 19.13 -3.44
CA GLY A 221 21.59 17.69 -3.62
C GLY A 221 20.70 17.29 -4.81
N PRO A 222 20.34 16.01 -4.90
CA PRO A 222 19.57 15.49 -6.02
C PRO A 222 18.19 16.15 -6.11
N ALA A 223 17.75 16.41 -7.33
CA ALA A 223 16.39 16.90 -7.57
C ALA A 223 15.35 15.85 -7.12
N HIS A 224 14.26 16.32 -6.52
CA HIS A 224 13.30 15.54 -5.78
C HIS A 224 11.88 16.10 -5.94
N TYR A 225 10.85 15.42 -5.45
CA TYR A 225 9.47 15.89 -5.53
C TYR A 225 9.28 17.28 -4.92
N PHE A 226 8.55 18.14 -5.62
CA PHE A 226 8.27 19.51 -5.20
C PHE A 226 7.07 19.63 -4.26
N ASP A 227 6.30 18.55 -4.08
CA ASP A 227 4.98 18.54 -3.43
C ASP A 227 4.97 17.79 -2.08
N TYR A 228 6.12 17.72 -1.38
CA TYR A 228 6.20 17.13 -0.04
C TYR A 228 5.21 17.72 0.97
N PRO A 229 4.99 19.04 1.06
CA PRO A 229 3.98 19.60 1.97
C PRO A 229 2.57 19.03 1.71
N GLU A 230 2.17 18.90 0.44
CA GLU A 230 0.87 18.33 0.04
C GLU A 230 0.79 16.84 0.39
N ARG A 231 1.83 16.06 0.07
CA ARG A 231 1.91 14.63 0.39
C ARG A 231 1.81 14.39 1.89
N MET A 232 2.60 15.11 2.68
CA MET A 232 2.65 14.94 4.13
C MET A 232 1.35 15.35 4.79
N ALA A 233 0.71 16.44 4.37
CA ALA A 233 -0.60 16.83 4.87
C ALA A 233 -1.65 15.73 4.63
N TRP A 234 -1.64 15.11 3.45
CA TRP A 234 -2.52 13.99 3.15
C TRP A 234 -2.21 12.76 4.00
N TRP A 235 -0.94 12.39 4.16
CA TRP A 235 -0.55 11.24 4.95
C TRP A 235 -0.92 11.41 6.42
N GLU A 236 -0.69 12.61 6.95
CA GLU A 236 -1.01 12.99 8.32
C GLU A 236 -2.51 12.92 8.60
N GLU A 237 -3.35 13.40 7.66
CA GLU A 237 -4.80 13.25 7.79
C GLU A 237 -5.23 11.78 7.85
N ARG A 238 -4.64 10.93 7.02
CA ARG A 238 -4.92 9.48 7.06
C ARG A 238 -4.37 8.82 8.32
N ALA A 239 -3.25 9.28 8.85
CA ALA A 239 -2.71 8.81 10.13
C ALA A 239 -3.68 9.13 11.27
N ARG A 240 -4.23 10.35 11.33
CA ARG A 240 -5.26 10.72 12.33
C ARG A 240 -6.53 9.88 12.23
N GLN A 241 -6.95 9.49 11.04
CA GLN A 241 -8.07 8.55 10.84
C GLN A 241 -7.78 7.18 11.44
N MET A 242 -6.56 6.68 11.22
CA MET A 242 -6.11 5.42 11.84
C MET A 242 -6.04 5.52 13.36
N ASP A 243 -5.55 6.63 13.91
CA ASP A 243 -5.43 6.82 15.36
C ASP A 243 -6.82 6.88 16.02
N ARG A 244 -7.78 7.59 15.42
CA ARG A 244 -9.18 7.59 15.86
C ARG A 244 -9.81 6.20 15.81
N TRP A 245 -9.54 5.43 14.75
CA TRP A 245 -10.00 4.05 14.65
C TRP A 245 -9.38 3.14 15.71
N ARG A 246 -8.07 3.22 15.93
CA ARG A 246 -7.35 2.41 16.93
C ARG A 246 -7.93 2.57 18.34
N ALA A 247 -8.39 3.77 18.70
CA ALA A 247 -9.03 4.03 19.99
C ALA A 247 -10.33 3.22 20.21
N VAL A 248 -10.96 2.73 19.14
CA VAL A 248 -12.23 1.98 19.19
C VAL A 248 -12.15 0.58 18.60
N ALA A 249 -11.03 0.21 17.97
CA ALA A 249 -10.87 -1.03 17.20
C ALA A 249 -11.09 -2.32 18.02
N ASN A 250 -10.88 -2.27 19.34
CA ASN A 250 -11.08 -3.40 20.25
C ASN A 250 -12.53 -3.59 20.71
N ARG A 251 -13.45 -2.70 20.31
CA ARG A 251 -14.87 -2.86 20.65
C ARG A 251 -15.46 -4.09 19.96
N PRO A 252 -16.44 -4.79 20.59
CA PRO A 252 -17.15 -5.88 19.94
C PRO A 252 -17.71 -5.47 18.57
N GLY A 253 -17.60 -6.36 17.58
CA GLY A 253 -18.04 -6.11 16.21
C GLY A 253 -17.21 -5.14 15.38
N HIS A 254 -16.12 -4.55 15.91
CA HIS A 254 -15.23 -3.65 15.15
C HIS A 254 -14.09 -4.43 14.48
N VAL A 255 -13.96 -4.38 13.15
CA VAL A 255 -12.97 -5.15 12.41
C VAL A 255 -12.11 -4.26 11.53
N THR A 256 -10.78 -4.32 11.71
CA THR A 256 -9.82 -3.67 10.82
C THR A 256 -9.58 -4.54 9.61
N LEU A 257 -9.86 -4.06 8.39
CA LEU A 257 -9.67 -4.88 7.19
C LEU A 257 -8.19 -5.09 6.86
N GLY A 258 -7.84 -6.35 6.60
CA GLY A 258 -6.52 -6.78 6.18
C GLY A 258 -5.55 -7.11 7.33
N THR A 259 -5.99 -7.08 8.59
CA THR A 259 -5.30 -7.75 9.69
C THR A 259 -5.35 -9.26 9.52
N THR A 260 -4.50 -9.99 10.24
CA THR A 260 -4.38 -11.45 10.06
C THR A 260 -5.67 -12.20 10.41
N ASP A 261 -6.40 -11.70 11.40
CA ASP A 261 -7.61 -12.28 11.99
C ASP A 261 -8.93 -11.79 11.35
N ALA A 262 -8.86 -10.84 10.41
CA ALA A 262 -10.06 -10.15 9.93
C ALA A 262 -11.08 -11.07 9.26
N ASP A 263 -10.63 -12.07 8.49
CA ASP A 263 -11.51 -13.06 7.84
C ASP A 263 -12.29 -13.90 8.87
N ASP A 264 -11.60 -14.39 9.91
CA ASP A 264 -12.21 -15.20 10.97
C ASP A 264 -13.23 -14.37 11.76
N ARG A 265 -12.88 -13.12 12.08
CA ARG A 265 -13.77 -12.19 12.77
C ARG A 265 -15.00 -11.82 11.95
N LEU A 266 -14.85 -11.58 10.65
CA LEU A 266 -15.98 -11.30 9.75
C LEU A 266 -16.89 -12.51 9.62
N THR A 267 -16.31 -13.71 9.54
CA THR A 267 -17.07 -14.97 9.48
C THR A 267 -17.89 -15.17 10.75
N ALA A 268 -17.30 -14.93 11.93
CA ALA A 268 -18.00 -15.02 13.21
C ALA A 268 -19.13 -13.97 13.37
N LEU A 269 -19.09 -12.88 12.60
CA LEU A 269 -20.07 -11.80 12.64
C LEU A 269 -21.21 -11.96 11.62
N VAL A 270 -21.24 -13.03 10.82
CA VAL A 270 -22.35 -13.29 9.87
C VAL A 270 -23.70 -13.26 10.61
N GLY A 271 -24.66 -12.55 10.04
CA GLY A 271 -25.98 -12.30 10.62
C GLY A 271 -26.02 -11.18 11.67
N HIS A 272 -24.87 -10.63 12.06
CA HIS A 272 -24.76 -9.57 13.07
C HIS A 272 -24.32 -8.24 12.47
N THR A 273 -24.57 -7.16 13.19
CA THR A 273 -24.02 -5.84 12.83
C THR A 273 -22.54 -5.77 13.19
N ALA A 274 -21.72 -5.37 12.22
CA ALA A 274 -20.30 -5.07 12.40
C ALA A 274 -20.01 -3.61 12.03
N THR A 275 -18.86 -3.11 12.47
CA THR A 275 -18.25 -1.88 11.96
C THR A 275 -16.88 -2.24 11.40
N VAL A 276 -16.68 -2.07 10.09
CA VAL A 276 -15.40 -2.37 9.45
C VAL A 276 -14.65 -1.07 9.14
N PHE A 277 -13.33 -1.10 9.23
CA PHE A 277 -12.48 0.01 8.85
C PHE A 277 -11.53 -0.39 7.72
N GLY A 278 -11.45 0.42 6.67
CA GLY A 278 -10.58 0.14 5.53
C GLY A 278 -10.48 1.32 4.58
N SER A 279 -9.85 1.09 3.43
CA SER A 279 -9.76 2.06 2.34
C SER A 279 -10.43 1.51 1.09
N LEU A 280 -10.82 2.38 0.17
CA LEU A 280 -11.29 1.95 -1.14
C LEU A 280 -10.23 1.13 -1.88
N GLU A 281 -10.63 0.01 -2.48
CA GLU A 281 -9.85 -0.75 -3.46
C GLU A 281 -10.38 -0.47 -4.87
N ARG A 282 -11.68 -0.69 -5.09
CA ARG A 282 -12.35 -0.38 -6.37
C ARG A 282 -13.85 -0.21 -6.17
N ILE A 283 -14.48 0.46 -7.11
CA ILE A 283 -15.95 0.55 -7.22
C ILE A 283 -16.33 -0.23 -8.47
N LEU A 284 -17.33 -1.12 -8.37
CA LEU A 284 -17.96 -1.75 -9.52
C LEU A 284 -19.39 -1.21 -9.61
N PRO A 285 -19.57 0.00 -10.19
CA PRO A 285 -20.90 0.48 -10.48
C PRO A 285 -21.46 -0.32 -11.65
N ASP A 286 -22.72 -0.72 -11.53
CA ASP A 286 -23.43 -1.40 -12.60
C ASP A 286 -24.81 -0.74 -12.69
N GLU A 287 -24.99 0.13 -13.69
CA GLU A 287 -26.20 0.94 -13.86
C GLU A 287 -27.46 0.07 -14.03
N ASP A 288 -27.28 -1.18 -14.48
CA ASP A 288 -28.37 -2.14 -14.68
C ASP A 288 -28.56 -3.09 -13.49
N SER A 289 -27.69 -3.00 -12.47
CA SER A 289 -27.76 -3.86 -11.28
C SER A 289 -28.50 -3.16 -10.13
N PRO A 290 -29.49 -3.84 -9.50
CA PRO A 290 -30.07 -3.38 -8.24
C PRO A 290 -29.10 -3.52 -7.06
N ARG A 291 -27.85 -3.94 -7.31
CA ARG A 291 -26.82 -4.18 -6.31
C ARG A 291 -25.56 -3.43 -6.70
N GLN A 292 -25.27 -2.35 -5.97
CA GLN A 292 -24.04 -1.58 -6.12
C GLN A 292 -22.98 -2.11 -5.15
N ILE A 293 -21.73 -2.21 -5.62
CA ILE A 293 -20.64 -2.81 -4.84
C ILE A 293 -19.42 -1.90 -4.79
N VAL A 294 -18.98 -1.60 -3.58
CA VAL A 294 -17.67 -1.02 -3.29
C VAL A 294 -16.80 -2.09 -2.66
N PHE A 295 -15.62 -2.32 -3.23
CA PHE A 295 -14.62 -3.19 -2.63
C PHE A 295 -13.70 -2.36 -1.76
N LEU A 296 -13.62 -2.73 -0.48
CA LEU A 296 -12.65 -2.19 0.47
C LEU A 296 -11.40 -3.05 0.47
N ALA A 297 -10.24 -2.41 0.53
CA ALA A 297 -8.93 -3.08 0.53
C ALA A 297 -8.81 -3.98 1.76
N HIS A 298 -8.62 -5.28 1.52
CA HIS A 298 -8.58 -6.28 2.57
C HIS A 298 -7.38 -7.22 2.39
N ARG A 299 -7.47 -8.19 1.49
CA ARG A 299 -6.36 -9.09 1.11
C ARG A 299 -6.15 -9.02 -0.40
N ARG A 300 -4.94 -9.36 -0.85
CA ARG A 300 -4.60 -9.32 -2.28
C ARG A 300 -5.59 -10.15 -3.10
N GLY A 301 -6.25 -9.50 -4.06
CA GLY A 301 -7.26 -10.14 -4.93
C GLY A 301 -8.56 -10.53 -4.21
N ARG A 302 -8.74 -10.15 -2.95
CA ARG A 302 -9.88 -10.47 -2.09
C ARG A 302 -10.36 -9.21 -1.36
N GLY A 303 -10.70 -8.16 -2.11
CA GLY A 303 -11.35 -6.98 -1.54
C GLY A 303 -12.64 -7.35 -0.81
N PHE A 304 -12.90 -6.69 0.31
CA PHE A 304 -14.09 -6.92 1.13
C PHE A 304 -15.29 -6.15 0.56
N PRO A 305 -16.39 -6.81 0.17
CA PRO A 305 -17.51 -6.12 -0.46
C PRO A 305 -18.37 -5.35 0.55
N MET A 306 -18.52 -4.05 0.34
CA MET A 306 -19.62 -3.24 0.84
C MET A 306 -20.71 -3.21 -0.23
N VAL A 307 -21.92 -3.64 0.13
CA VAL A 307 -23.04 -3.79 -0.79
C VAL A 307 -24.16 -2.85 -0.41
N VAL A 308 -24.70 -2.16 -1.41
CA VAL A 308 -25.86 -1.27 -1.29
C VAL A 308 -26.91 -1.72 -2.30
N PHE A 309 -28.13 -1.98 -1.84
CA PHE A 309 -29.24 -2.39 -2.71
C PHE A 309 -30.19 -1.24 -3.03
N ASP A 310 -30.27 -0.25 -2.15
CA ASP A 310 -31.16 0.89 -2.31
C ASP A 310 -30.48 1.99 -3.14
N PRO A 311 -31.04 2.38 -4.31
CA PRO A 311 -30.49 3.44 -5.15
C PRO A 311 -30.39 4.80 -4.44
N GLU A 312 -31.31 5.14 -3.54
CA GLU A 312 -31.26 6.40 -2.79
C GLU A 312 -30.09 6.42 -1.81
N VAL A 313 -29.87 5.29 -1.12
CA VAL A 313 -28.72 5.10 -0.24
C VAL A 313 -27.42 5.20 -1.04
N TRP A 314 -27.37 4.57 -2.22
CA TRP A 314 -26.20 4.62 -3.10
C TRP A 314 -25.86 6.05 -3.55
N SER A 315 -26.86 6.78 -4.05
CA SER A 315 -26.66 8.16 -4.52
C SER A 315 -26.26 9.14 -3.42
N ALA A 316 -26.54 8.83 -2.15
CA ALA A 316 -26.17 9.65 -1.00
C ALA A 316 -24.75 9.38 -0.46
N ILE A 317 -24.08 8.31 -0.88
CA ILE A 317 -22.71 8.00 -0.45
C ILE A 317 -21.71 8.90 -1.21
N ASP A 318 -20.83 9.58 -0.46
CA ASP A 318 -19.71 10.34 -1.04
C ASP A 318 -18.61 9.40 -1.56
N LEU A 319 -18.80 8.88 -2.76
CA LEU A 319 -17.84 8.01 -3.45
C LEU A 319 -16.51 8.72 -3.72
N ALA A 320 -16.50 10.04 -3.86
CA ALA A 320 -15.28 10.80 -4.08
C ALA A 320 -14.40 10.82 -2.82
N ALA A 321 -14.99 10.99 -1.63
CA ALA A 321 -14.28 10.92 -0.36
C ALA A 321 -13.64 9.55 -0.12
N LEU A 322 -14.29 8.44 -0.52
CA LEU A 322 -13.72 7.08 -0.43
C LEU A 322 -12.38 6.95 -1.15
N THR A 323 -12.14 7.73 -2.22
CA THR A 323 -10.87 7.68 -2.97
C THR A 323 -9.67 8.27 -2.21
N SER A 324 -9.90 9.06 -1.17
CA SER A 324 -8.85 9.83 -0.50
C SER A 324 -8.69 9.51 0.99
N ARG A 325 -9.74 8.99 1.63
CA ARG A 325 -9.82 8.75 3.08
C ARG A 325 -9.91 7.27 3.41
N PHE A 326 -9.68 6.91 4.67
CA PHE A 326 -10.21 5.67 5.21
C PHE A 326 -11.72 5.84 5.45
N VAL A 327 -12.43 4.72 5.53
CA VAL A 327 -13.87 4.66 5.76
C VAL A 327 -14.15 3.67 6.87
N THR A 328 -15.09 4.05 7.75
CA THR A 328 -15.78 3.12 8.65
C THR A 328 -17.14 2.79 8.06
N VAL A 329 -17.43 1.50 7.89
CA VAL A 329 -18.71 1.02 7.37
C VAL A 329 -19.38 0.18 8.43
N ARG A 330 -20.55 0.62 8.88
CA ARG A 330 -21.40 -0.13 9.81
C ARG A 330 -22.50 -0.85 9.03
N GLY A 331 -22.83 -2.09 9.38
CA GLY A 331 -23.85 -2.81 8.63
C GLY A 331 -23.93 -4.26 9.02
N THR A 332 -24.89 -4.97 8.43
CA THR A 332 -25.08 -6.39 8.69
C THR A 332 -24.12 -7.20 7.83
N VAL A 333 -23.33 -8.07 8.46
CA VAL A 333 -22.46 -8.99 7.72
C VAL A 333 -23.31 -10.13 7.18
N THR A 334 -23.23 -10.38 5.88
CA THR A 334 -23.95 -11.46 5.19
C THR A 334 -22.98 -12.30 4.37
N LEU A 335 -23.43 -13.46 3.89
CA LEU A 335 -22.67 -14.30 2.97
C LEU A 335 -23.16 -14.10 1.54
N TYR A 336 -22.23 -14.00 0.62
CA TYR A 336 -22.48 -14.13 -0.81
C TYR A 336 -21.47 -15.08 -1.42
N ARG A 337 -21.95 -16.24 -1.92
CA ARG A 337 -21.10 -17.34 -2.41
C ARG A 337 -20.01 -17.71 -1.39
N ASP A 338 -20.43 -17.94 -0.14
CA ASP A 338 -19.60 -18.31 1.00
C ASP A 338 -18.51 -17.29 1.39
N ARG A 339 -18.64 -16.05 0.91
CA ARG A 339 -17.74 -14.95 1.28
C ARG A 339 -18.48 -13.89 2.08
N PRO A 340 -17.93 -13.45 3.23
CA PRO A 340 -18.47 -12.33 3.97
C PRO A 340 -18.51 -11.05 3.13
N GLN A 341 -19.61 -10.31 3.26
CA GLN A 341 -19.80 -8.95 2.76
C GLN A 341 -20.56 -8.14 3.81
N ILE A 342 -20.47 -6.81 3.76
CA ILE A 342 -21.27 -5.93 4.62
C ILE A 342 -22.38 -5.25 3.81
N VAL A 343 -23.61 -5.33 4.30
CA VAL A 343 -24.77 -4.69 3.67
C VAL A 343 -25.05 -3.36 4.38
N VAL A 344 -25.14 -2.31 3.58
CA VAL A 344 -25.45 -0.94 3.99
C VAL A 344 -26.86 -0.59 3.52
N THR A 345 -27.66 -0.03 4.42
CA THR A 345 -29.06 0.34 4.22
C THR A 345 -29.35 1.80 4.60
N ASP A 346 -28.36 2.52 5.13
CA ASP A 346 -28.47 3.93 5.51
C ASP A 346 -27.15 4.64 5.16
N PRO A 347 -27.13 5.79 4.47
CA PRO A 347 -25.90 6.51 4.14
C PRO A 347 -25.03 6.83 5.35
N ALA A 348 -25.64 7.08 6.53
CA ALA A 348 -24.92 7.38 7.77
C ALA A 348 -24.08 6.20 8.29
N GLN A 349 -24.31 4.99 7.77
CA GLN A 349 -23.47 3.83 8.05
C GLN A 349 -22.10 3.90 7.38
N VAL A 350 -21.92 4.77 6.37
CA VAL A 350 -20.64 5.02 5.70
C VAL A 350 -20.09 6.35 6.22
N ALA A 351 -19.14 6.25 7.15
CA ALA A 351 -18.55 7.42 7.80
C ALA A 351 -17.05 7.53 7.53
N PHE A 352 -16.56 8.77 7.55
CA PHE A 352 -15.14 9.09 7.40
C PHE A 352 -14.60 9.46 8.78
N PRO A 353 -13.80 8.59 9.41
CA PRO A 353 -13.42 8.70 10.80
C PRO A 353 -12.66 9.97 11.13
#